data_AF-A0A519GYI7-F1
#
_entry.id   AF-A0A519GYI7-F1
#
_cell.length_a   1.000
_cell.length_b   1.000
_cell.length_c   1.000
_cell.angle_alpha   90.00
_cell.angle_beta   90.00
_cell.angle_gamma   90.00
#
_symmetry.space_group_name_H-M   'P 1'
#
loop_
_entity.id
_entity.type
_entity.pdbx_description
1 polymer ?
#
loop_
_entity_poly.entity_id
_entity_poly.type
_entity_poly.pdbx_seq_one_letter_code
_entity_poly.pdbx_strand_id
1 'polypeptide(L)'
;GLATRLAQIEQSPGFATDPQVRRQALAALRDEIVQWPVDADTSAAWRARWQSQLGGQGVFVRSSSNSEDLPGFSGAGLYTTVPNVKNGDALEVAVKKVWASVFNAEAWEARRAARFTADAVYMGVFVQSAIDSTNAGVMITRDPFDAKHPYVTYISAKRGIGIRVVEGQRVAEQVMYSSWSKAIQVISRSADDTALQLDKAGGVKEVPVEVGRNVLTDELVLRLAGVGAAVKRLFGGVEQDIEWATVGDRIVLLQARPYVERRAQPAR
;
A
#
# COMPACT_ATOMS: atom_id res chain seq x y z
N GLY A 1 0.49 30.22 -1.62
CA GLY A 1 -0.02 28.90 -1.14
C GLY A 1 0.21 27.85 -2.20
N LEU A 2 -0.14 26.59 -1.91
CA LEU A 2 0.13 25.44 -2.79
C LEU A 2 -0.36 25.63 -4.24
N ALA A 3 -1.58 26.12 -4.43
CA ALA A 3 -2.14 26.35 -5.77
C ALA A 3 -1.28 27.32 -6.62
N THR A 4 -0.84 28.43 -6.03
CA THR A 4 0.06 29.38 -6.69
C THR A 4 1.39 28.73 -7.05
N ARG A 5 1.95 27.91 -6.15
CA ARG A 5 3.23 27.23 -6.35
C ARG A 5 3.15 26.21 -7.49
N LEU A 6 2.07 25.44 -7.55
CA LEU A 6 1.80 24.50 -8.62
C LEU A 6 1.65 25.21 -9.98
N ALA A 7 0.89 26.30 -10.05
CA ALA A 7 0.73 27.06 -11.29
C ALA A 7 2.07 27.58 -11.84
N GLN A 8 2.99 28.02 -10.96
CA GLN A 8 4.34 28.43 -11.36
C GLN A 8 5.17 27.25 -11.89
N ILE A 9 5.10 26.10 -11.24
CA ILE A 9 5.81 24.89 -11.67
C ILE A 9 5.29 24.42 -13.03
N GLU A 10 3.98 24.41 -13.24
CA GLU A 10 3.38 23.97 -14.50
C GLU A 10 3.72 24.88 -15.69
N GLN A 11 3.93 26.18 -15.42
CA GLN A 11 4.36 27.16 -16.42
C GLN A 11 5.88 27.15 -16.65
N SER A 12 6.65 26.41 -15.86
CA SER A 12 8.11 26.41 -16.00
C SER A 12 8.55 25.71 -17.29
N PRO A 13 9.61 26.23 -17.97
CA PRO A 13 10.10 25.65 -19.22
C PRO A 13 10.42 24.16 -19.08
N GLY A 14 9.91 23.35 -20.00
CA GLY A 14 10.15 21.91 -20.03
C GLY A 14 9.22 21.09 -19.14
N PHE A 15 8.44 21.67 -18.22
CA PHE A 15 7.53 20.90 -17.37
C PHE A 15 6.47 20.16 -18.21
N ALA A 16 5.85 20.80 -19.20
CA ALA A 16 4.83 20.10 -20.01
C ALA A 16 5.39 18.94 -20.85
N THR A 17 6.64 19.06 -21.32
CA THR A 17 7.21 18.23 -22.40
C THR A 17 8.24 17.21 -21.92
N ASP A 18 8.99 17.48 -20.85
CA ASP A 18 10.10 16.65 -20.38
C ASP A 18 9.76 15.93 -19.05
N PRO A 19 9.67 14.59 -19.05
CA PRO A 19 9.44 13.80 -17.83
C PRO A 19 10.50 13.98 -16.73
N GLN A 20 11.77 14.22 -17.08
CA GLN A 20 12.84 14.41 -16.10
C GLN A 20 12.71 15.77 -15.41
N VAL A 21 12.44 16.82 -16.18
CA VAL A 21 12.18 18.17 -15.61
C VAL A 21 10.97 18.11 -14.66
N ARG A 22 9.88 17.44 -15.04
CA ARG A 22 8.74 17.23 -14.13
C ARG A 22 9.13 16.49 -12.87
N ARG A 23 9.81 15.35 -13.00
CA ARG A 23 10.23 14.53 -11.85
C ARG A 23 11.03 15.35 -10.85
N GLN A 24 11.97 16.16 -11.33
CA GLN A 24 12.79 17.03 -10.48
C GLN A 24 11.96 18.15 -9.83
N ALA A 25 11.14 18.87 -10.59
CA ALA A 25 10.30 19.94 -10.05
C ALA A 25 9.28 19.44 -9.01
N LEU A 26 8.66 18.29 -9.27
CA LEU A 26 7.74 17.64 -8.33
C LEU A 26 8.48 17.13 -7.08
N ALA A 27 9.71 16.61 -7.21
CA ALA A 27 10.53 16.25 -6.05
C ALA A 27 10.81 17.47 -5.17
N ALA A 28 11.25 18.59 -5.76
CA ALA A 28 11.49 19.83 -5.03
C ALA A 28 10.23 20.36 -4.32
N LEU A 29 9.07 20.29 -4.98
CA LEU A 29 7.79 20.66 -4.37
C LEU A 29 7.46 19.79 -3.15
N ARG A 30 7.69 18.47 -3.24
CA ARG A 30 7.45 17.57 -2.10
C ARG A 30 8.35 17.91 -0.92
N ASP A 31 9.62 18.20 -1.18
CA ASP A 31 10.57 18.61 -0.14
C ASP A 31 10.11 19.92 0.53
N GLU A 32 9.61 20.88 -0.27
CA GLU A 32 9.04 22.14 0.24
C GLU A 32 7.82 21.89 1.15
N ILE A 33 6.86 21.06 0.71
CA ILE A 33 5.64 20.72 1.48
C ILE A 33 5.99 20.11 2.83
N VAL A 34 7.02 19.26 2.90
CA VAL A 34 7.43 18.63 4.16
C VAL A 34 7.95 19.66 5.18
N GLN A 35 8.49 20.79 4.71
CA GLN A 35 8.96 21.88 5.57
C GLN A 35 7.87 22.88 5.95
N TRP A 36 6.70 22.84 5.31
CA TRP A 36 5.61 23.76 5.65
C TRP A 36 5.11 23.51 7.08
N PRO A 37 4.75 24.59 7.80
CA PRO A 37 4.25 24.47 9.16
C PRO A 37 2.86 23.84 9.14
N VAL A 38 2.61 23.00 10.14
CA VAL A 38 1.26 22.59 10.53
C VAL A 38 0.84 23.45 11.70
N ASP A 39 -0.43 23.83 11.73
CA ASP A 39 -1.03 24.47 12.89
C ASP A 39 -0.76 23.66 14.19
N ALA A 40 -0.35 24.36 15.25
CA ALA A 40 0.15 23.71 16.46
C ALA A 40 -0.93 22.89 17.18
N ASP A 41 -2.17 23.41 17.22
CA ASP A 41 -3.30 22.72 17.84
C ASP A 41 -3.67 21.46 17.06
N THR A 42 -3.58 21.54 15.73
CA THR A 42 -3.78 20.40 14.83
C THR A 42 -2.75 19.29 15.08
N SER A 43 -1.45 19.64 15.13
CA SER A 43 -0.37 18.68 15.40
C SER A 43 -0.51 18.07 16.81
N ALA A 44 -0.86 18.88 17.81
CA ALA A 44 -1.11 18.41 19.17
C ALA A 44 -2.30 17.44 19.23
N ALA A 45 -3.39 17.72 18.52
CA ALA A 45 -4.55 16.84 18.45
C ALA A 45 -4.23 15.48 17.82
N TRP A 46 -3.38 15.44 16.79
CA TRP A 46 -2.90 14.17 16.21
C TRP A 46 -2.10 13.34 17.22
N ARG A 47 -1.17 13.99 17.93
CA ARG A 47 -0.35 13.34 18.96
C ARG A 47 -1.23 12.79 20.09
N ALA A 48 -2.22 13.56 20.55
CA ALA A 48 -3.16 13.13 21.58
C ALA A 48 -3.96 11.89 21.14
N ARG A 49 -4.51 11.88 19.92
CA ARG A 49 -5.24 10.72 19.38
C ARG A 49 -4.35 9.49 19.22
N TRP A 50 -3.13 9.68 18.73
CA TRP A 50 -2.15 8.59 18.61
C TRP A 50 -1.82 7.97 19.98
N GLN A 51 -1.64 8.79 21.01
CA GLN A 51 -1.42 8.31 22.38
C GLN A 51 -2.65 7.60 22.94
N SER A 52 -3.84 8.20 22.84
CA SER A 52 -5.05 7.67 23.48
C SER A 52 -5.63 6.45 22.78
N GLN A 53 -5.56 6.37 21.45
CA GLN A 53 -6.19 5.29 20.67
C GLN A 53 -5.21 4.17 20.32
N LEU A 54 -3.93 4.49 20.12
CA LEU A 54 -2.91 3.54 19.69
C LEU A 54 -1.82 3.34 20.75
N GLY A 55 -1.94 3.95 21.93
CA GLY A 55 -1.04 3.73 23.06
C GLY A 55 0.40 4.23 22.85
N GLY A 56 0.62 5.15 21.90
CA GLY A 56 1.95 5.67 21.58
C GLY A 56 2.91 4.63 20.97
N GLN A 57 2.40 3.47 20.53
CA GLN A 57 3.19 2.45 19.87
C GLN A 57 3.62 2.90 18.46
N GLY A 58 4.53 2.14 17.82
CA GLY A 58 4.91 2.41 16.44
C GLY A 58 3.70 2.37 15.50
N VAL A 59 3.62 3.28 14.53
CA VAL A 59 2.48 3.35 13.60
C VAL A 59 2.91 3.41 12.14
N PHE A 60 2.07 2.89 11.25
CA PHE A 60 2.15 3.12 9.81
C PHE A 60 1.25 4.28 9.45
N VAL A 61 1.77 5.23 8.68
CA VAL A 61 1.05 6.38 8.18
C VAL A 61 0.84 6.17 6.68
N ARG A 62 -0.40 5.83 6.30
CA ARG A 62 -0.78 5.37 4.96
C ARG A 62 -1.55 6.44 4.21
N SER A 63 -1.36 6.49 2.90
CA SER A 63 -2.18 7.26 1.98
C SER A 63 -3.58 6.66 1.87
N SER A 64 -4.57 7.54 1.73
CA SER A 64 -5.96 7.18 1.44
C SER A 64 -6.58 8.32 0.63
N SER A 65 -6.24 8.39 -0.66
CA SER A 65 -6.75 9.42 -1.56
C SER A 65 -8.14 9.09 -2.08
N ASN A 66 -8.97 10.13 -2.26
CA ASN A 66 -10.29 10.03 -2.89
C ASN A 66 -10.24 9.56 -4.36
N SER A 67 -9.06 9.62 -4.99
CA SER A 67 -8.87 9.22 -6.38
C SER A 67 -8.44 7.76 -6.53
N GLU A 68 -7.95 7.10 -5.47
CA GLU A 68 -7.25 5.81 -5.57
C GLU A 68 -8.09 4.67 -6.16
N ASP A 69 -9.40 4.70 -5.91
CA ASP A 69 -10.34 3.64 -6.26
C ASP A 69 -11.44 4.14 -7.23
N LEU A 70 -11.15 5.19 -8.02
CA LEU A 70 -12.10 5.67 -9.03
C LEU A 70 -12.21 4.71 -10.23
N PRO A 71 -13.41 4.55 -10.82
CA PRO A 71 -13.57 3.78 -12.05
C PRO A 71 -12.63 4.30 -13.14
N GLY A 72 -11.74 3.43 -13.64
CA GLY A 72 -10.78 3.77 -14.70
C GLY A 72 -9.42 4.28 -14.23
N PHE A 73 -9.18 4.44 -12.92
CA PHE A 73 -7.87 4.77 -12.37
C PHE A 73 -7.63 4.03 -11.06
N SER A 74 -6.56 3.23 -11.01
CA SER A 74 -6.11 2.59 -9.77
C SER A 74 -4.85 3.28 -9.28
N GLY A 75 -4.94 3.94 -8.13
CA GLY A 75 -3.82 4.56 -7.45
C GLY A 75 -2.92 3.59 -6.67
N ALA A 76 -3.17 2.29 -6.79
CA ALA A 76 -2.51 1.25 -6.01
C ALA A 76 -0.98 1.34 -6.14
N GLY A 77 -0.32 1.63 -5.02
CA GLY A 77 1.14 1.74 -4.95
C GLY A 77 1.74 2.97 -5.61
N LEU A 78 0.95 4.01 -5.92
CA LEU A 78 1.44 5.30 -6.44
C LEU A 78 1.81 6.28 -5.32
N TYR A 79 1.14 6.16 -4.18
CA TYR A 79 1.28 7.08 -3.05
C TYR A 79 2.15 6.50 -1.94
N THR A 80 2.62 7.37 -1.05
CA THR A 80 3.60 7.01 -0.03
C THR A 80 2.92 6.43 1.21
N THR A 81 3.54 5.40 1.79
CA THR A 81 3.29 4.93 3.15
C THR A 81 4.58 5.11 3.94
N VAL A 82 4.50 5.68 5.14
CA VAL A 82 5.65 5.84 6.05
C VAL A 82 5.53 4.80 7.15
N PRO A 83 6.46 3.83 7.23
CA PRO A 83 6.36 2.75 8.18
C PRO A 83 6.91 3.12 9.56
N ASN A 84 6.33 2.52 10.60
CA ASN A 84 6.86 2.46 11.96
C ASN A 84 7.37 3.80 12.52
N VAL A 85 6.50 4.80 12.52
CA VAL A 85 6.72 6.09 13.18
C VAL A 85 6.62 5.91 14.70
N LYS A 86 7.62 6.39 15.44
CA LYS A 86 7.80 6.12 16.88
C LYS A 86 7.66 7.34 17.80
N ASN A 87 7.56 8.56 17.27
CA ASN A 87 7.44 9.79 18.07
C ASN A 87 6.55 10.84 17.38
N GLY A 88 6.13 11.86 18.14
CA GLY A 88 5.11 12.81 17.71
C GLY A 88 5.57 13.77 16.61
N ASP A 89 6.84 14.19 16.64
CA ASP A 89 7.41 15.05 15.61
C ASP A 89 7.54 14.27 14.28
N ALA A 90 7.96 13.01 14.35
CA ALA A 90 8.01 12.11 13.21
C ALA A 90 6.62 11.81 12.63
N LEU A 91 5.55 11.83 13.46
CA LEU A 91 4.17 11.67 12.99
C LEU A 91 3.75 12.84 12.10
N GLU A 92 4.03 14.07 12.51
CA GLU A 92 3.73 15.24 11.70
C GLU A 92 4.49 15.20 10.35
N VAL A 93 5.79 14.89 10.40
CA VAL A 93 6.61 14.74 9.19
C VAL A 93 6.06 13.63 8.29
N ALA A 94 5.64 12.50 8.86
CA ALA A 94 5.06 11.40 8.11
C ALA A 94 3.74 11.79 7.42
N VAL A 95 2.85 12.50 8.12
CA VAL A 95 1.60 13.04 7.54
C VAL A 95 1.92 13.95 6.36
N LYS A 96 2.87 14.89 6.52
CA LYS A 96 3.28 15.79 5.43
C LYS A 96 3.88 15.03 4.24
N LYS A 97 4.67 13.98 4.48
CA LYS A 97 5.19 13.10 3.42
C LYS A 97 4.06 12.39 2.66
N VAL A 98 3.04 11.91 3.36
CA VAL A 98 1.86 11.28 2.72
C VAL A 98 1.07 12.29 1.91
N TRP A 99 0.82 13.50 2.42
CA TRP A 99 0.19 14.57 1.64
C TRP A 99 0.99 14.95 0.40
N ALA A 100 2.30 15.14 0.56
CA ALA A 100 3.21 15.45 -0.54
C ALA A 100 3.23 14.34 -1.61
N SER A 101 2.94 13.09 -1.24
CA SER A 101 2.98 11.95 -2.17
C SER A 101 1.98 12.04 -3.32
N VAL A 102 0.98 12.91 -3.23
CA VAL A 102 0.15 13.29 -4.38
C VAL A 102 1.04 13.68 -5.57
N PHE A 103 2.14 14.37 -5.31
CA PHE A 103 3.10 14.84 -6.30
C PHE A 103 4.24 13.84 -6.57
N ASN A 104 4.10 12.56 -6.21
CA ASN A 104 5.01 11.53 -6.72
C ASN A 104 4.97 11.56 -8.25
N ALA A 105 6.12 11.42 -8.92
CA ALA A 105 6.19 11.53 -10.37
C ALA A 105 5.28 10.49 -11.06
N GLU A 106 5.29 9.25 -10.56
CA GLU A 106 4.46 8.16 -11.05
C GLU A 106 2.97 8.44 -10.82
N ALA A 107 2.61 8.99 -9.64
CA ALA A 107 1.23 9.39 -9.34
C ALA A 107 0.75 10.56 -10.22
N TRP A 108 1.62 11.52 -10.49
CA TRP A 108 1.35 12.64 -11.38
C TRP A 108 1.10 12.17 -12.81
N GLU A 109 2.00 11.36 -13.36
CA GLU A 109 1.89 10.85 -14.73
C GLU A 109 0.66 9.98 -14.92
N ALA A 110 0.37 9.09 -13.98
CA ALA A 110 -0.81 8.24 -14.04
C ALA A 110 -2.10 9.09 -14.04
N ARG A 111 -2.17 10.12 -13.20
CA ARG A 111 -3.33 11.03 -13.14
C ARG A 111 -3.47 11.85 -14.42
N ARG A 112 -2.35 12.33 -14.98
CA ARG A 112 -2.33 13.07 -16.24
C ARG A 112 -2.80 12.19 -17.41
N ALA A 113 -2.38 10.93 -17.47
CA ALA A 113 -2.85 9.96 -18.45
C ALA A 113 -4.35 9.67 -18.31
N ALA A 114 -4.85 9.61 -17.08
CA ALA A 114 -6.28 9.48 -16.77
C ALA A 114 -7.07 10.79 -16.88
N ARG A 115 -6.43 11.91 -17.26
CA ARG A 115 -7.03 13.25 -17.42
C ARG A 115 -7.65 13.82 -16.13
N PHE A 116 -7.12 13.45 -14.97
CA PHE A 116 -7.44 14.13 -13.70
C PHE A 116 -6.65 15.43 -13.57
N THR A 117 -7.32 16.49 -13.16
CA THR A 117 -6.68 17.75 -12.78
C THR A 117 -6.14 17.65 -11.35
N ALA A 118 -5.05 18.36 -11.05
CA ALA A 118 -4.33 18.22 -9.77
C ALA A 118 -5.17 18.68 -8.56
N ASP A 119 -6.11 19.60 -8.77
CA ASP A 119 -7.05 20.17 -7.80
C ASP A 119 -8.21 19.23 -7.40
N ALA A 120 -8.40 18.12 -8.13
CA ALA A 120 -9.45 17.14 -7.83
C ALA A 120 -9.03 16.06 -6.80
N VAL A 121 -7.76 16.06 -6.36
CA VAL A 121 -7.20 14.99 -5.52
C VAL A 121 -7.00 15.47 -4.08
N TYR A 122 -7.71 14.82 -3.17
CA TYR A 122 -7.61 15.02 -1.73
C TYR A 122 -6.98 13.80 -1.09
N MET A 123 -5.94 14.03 -0.30
CA MET A 123 -5.23 12.96 0.41
C MET A 123 -5.72 12.86 1.85
N GLY A 124 -6.48 11.80 2.14
CA GLY A 124 -6.67 11.31 3.50
C GLY A 124 -5.41 10.62 4.02
N VAL A 125 -5.26 10.58 5.34
CA VAL A 125 -4.14 9.88 6.00
C VAL A 125 -4.69 8.91 7.03
N PHE A 126 -4.35 7.63 6.86
CA PHE A 126 -4.74 6.58 7.78
C PHE A 126 -3.54 6.19 8.66
N VAL A 127 -3.71 6.34 9.99
CA VAL A 127 -2.68 6.00 10.97
C VAL A 127 -3.10 4.73 11.69
N GLN A 128 -2.34 3.66 11.51
CA GLN A 128 -2.61 2.34 12.09
C GLN A 128 -1.42 1.84 12.89
N SER A 129 -1.65 1.00 13.89
CA SER A 129 -0.56 0.35 14.62
C SER A 129 0.37 -0.41 13.67
N ALA A 130 1.68 -0.26 13.90
CA ALA A 130 2.70 -1.02 13.21
C ALA A 130 2.65 -2.48 13.66
N ILE A 131 2.50 -3.38 12.69
CA ILE A 131 2.44 -4.82 12.94
C ILE A 131 3.79 -5.41 12.57
N ASP A 132 4.47 -6.00 13.56
CA ASP A 132 5.73 -6.72 13.32
C ASP A 132 5.42 -8.11 12.79
N SER A 133 5.14 -8.18 11.49
CA SER A 133 4.59 -9.38 10.88
C SER A 133 5.67 -10.39 10.53
N THR A 134 5.40 -11.67 10.80
CA THR A 134 6.24 -12.79 10.35
C THR A 134 6.10 -13.01 8.84
N ASN A 135 4.87 -12.90 8.34
CA ASN A 135 4.55 -12.93 6.91
C ASN A 135 3.47 -11.89 6.62
N ALA A 136 3.51 -11.33 5.42
CA ALA A 136 2.49 -10.41 4.94
C ALA A 136 2.24 -10.65 3.46
N GLY A 137 1.05 -10.26 3.00
CA GLY A 137 0.66 -10.59 1.65
C GLY A 137 -0.65 -9.94 1.22
N VAL A 138 -1.04 -10.32 0.02
CA VAL A 138 -2.29 -9.95 -0.61
C VAL A 138 -3.09 -11.22 -0.89
N MET A 139 -4.40 -11.16 -0.71
CA MET A 139 -5.34 -12.21 -1.02
C MET A 139 -6.47 -11.64 -1.87
N ILE A 140 -6.76 -12.31 -2.97
CA ILE A 140 -7.89 -11.99 -3.85
C ILE A 140 -8.90 -13.13 -3.74
N THR A 141 -10.15 -12.82 -3.41
CA THR A 141 -11.20 -13.85 -3.13
C THR A 141 -11.76 -14.54 -4.38
N ARG A 142 -11.09 -14.36 -5.52
CA ARG A 142 -11.38 -14.94 -6.84
C ARG A 142 -10.07 -15.26 -7.56
N ASP A 143 -10.16 -16.02 -8.65
CA ASP A 143 -9.09 -16.13 -9.63
C ASP A 143 -8.89 -14.78 -10.36
N PRO A 144 -7.71 -14.13 -10.26
CA PRO A 144 -7.45 -12.88 -10.97
C PRO A 144 -7.05 -13.09 -12.44
N PHE A 145 -6.81 -14.33 -12.88
CA PHE A 145 -6.37 -14.68 -14.23
C PHE A 145 -7.50 -15.27 -15.08
N ASP A 146 -8.44 -16.01 -14.48
CA ASP A 146 -9.61 -16.54 -15.18
C ASP A 146 -10.90 -16.47 -14.32
N ALA A 147 -11.79 -15.54 -14.68
CA ALA A 147 -13.06 -15.35 -13.99
C ALA A 147 -14.01 -16.57 -14.04
N LYS A 148 -13.73 -17.58 -14.88
CA LYS A 148 -14.52 -18.82 -14.97
C LYS A 148 -14.25 -19.80 -13.82
N HIS A 149 -13.31 -19.52 -12.93
CA HIS A 149 -13.03 -20.32 -11.73
C HIS A 149 -13.60 -19.67 -10.45
N PRO A 150 -14.93 -19.74 -10.21
CA PRO A 150 -15.59 -18.99 -9.14
C PRO A 150 -15.22 -19.43 -7.72
N TYR A 151 -14.55 -20.58 -7.57
CA TYR A 151 -14.21 -21.18 -6.28
C TYR A 151 -12.74 -20.96 -5.88
N VAL A 152 -11.97 -20.25 -6.70
CA VAL A 152 -10.52 -20.04 -6.50
C VAL A 152 -10.26 -18.79 -5.69
N THR A 153 -9.34 -18.87 -4.73
CA THR A 153 -8.76 -17.74 -4.02
C THR A 153 -7.28 -17.67 -4.37
N TYR A 154 -6.80 -16.52 -4.80
CA TYR A 154 -5.39 -16.28 -5.06
C TYR A 154 -4.74 -15.65 -3.81
N ILE A 155 -3.57 -16.15 -3.42
CA ILE A 155 -2.82 -15.64 -2.28
C ILE A 155 -1.37 -15.44 -2.71
N SER A 156 -0.84 -14.26 -2.44
CA SER A 156 0.56 -13.89 -2.63
C SER A 156 1.14 -13.45 -1.30
N ALA A 157 2.29 -13.99 -0.91
CA ALA A 157 2.91 -13.70 0.38
C ALA A 157 4.42 -13.55 0.29
N LYS A 158 4.94 -12.78 1.24
CA LYS A 158 6.36 -12.63 1.53
C LYS A 158 6.60 -12.74 3.03
N ARG A 159 7.85 -13.02 3.40
CA ARG A 159 8.27 -12.96 4.79
C ARG A 159 8.45 -11.51 5.24
N GLY A 160 8.22 -11.28 6.52
CA GLY A 160 8.31 -9.97 7.12
C GLY A 160 7.14 -9.06 6.74
N ILE A 161 7.45 -7.76 6.68
CA ILE A 161 6.50 -6.68 6.43
C ILE A 161 6.23 -6.51 4.93
N GLY A 162 4.95 -6.39 4.57
CA GLY A 162 4.46 -6.34 3.18
C GLY A 162 4.55 -4.97 2.48
N ILE A 163 5.50 -4.10 2.82
CA ILE A 163 5.66 -2.82 2.11
C ILE A 163 6.41 -3.07 0.80
N ARG A 164 5.97 -2.42 -0.28
CA ARG A 164 6.66 -2.44 -1.56
C ARG A 164 8.01 -1.71 -1.44
N VAL A 165 9.11 -2.47 -1.43
CA VAL A 165 10.44 -1.90 -1.68
C VAL A 165 10.58 -1.74 -3.20
N VAL A 166 10.97 -0.55 -3.64
CA VAL A 166 11.13 -0.20 -5.07
C VAL A 166 12.42 -0.82 -5.65
N GLU A 167 13.23 -1.47 -4.82
CA GLU A 167 14.51 -2.05 -5.21
C GLU A 167 14.43 -3.60 -5.23
N GLY A 168 14.50 -4.16 -6.43
CA GLY A 168 14.59 -5.59 -6.69
C GLY A 168 13.25 -6.27 -6.94
N GLN A 169 13.11 -6.92 -8.10
CA GLN A 169 12.01 -7.85 -8.40
C GLN A 169 12.14 -9.09 -7.50
N ARG A 170 11.74 -8.97 -6.24
CA ARG A 170 11.67 -10.09 -5.29
C ARG A 170 10.41 -10.90 -5.54
N VAL A 171 10.58 -12.21 -5.77
CA VAL A 171 9.50 -13.11 -6.18
C VAL A 171 8.70 -13.49 -4.94
N ALA A 172 7.45 -13.03 -4.86
CA ALA A 172 6.52 -13.47 -3.84
C ALA A 172 6.18 -14.96 -4.03
N GLU A 173 5.89 -15.65 -2.93
CA GLU A 173 5.27 -16.96 -3.00
C GLU A 173 3.80 -16.80 -3.36
N GLN A 174 3.34 -17.52 -4.39
CA GLN A 174 1.98 -17.39 -4.91
C GLN A 174 1.32 -18.76 -4.97
N VAL A 175 0.08 -18.81 -4.51
CA VAL A 175 -0.75 -20.02 -4.56
C VAL A 175 -2.17 -19.68 -4.99
N MET A 176 -2.83 -20.66 -5.59
CA MET A 176 -4.27 -20.70 -5.80
C MET A 176 -4.86 -21.79 -4.93
N TYR A 177 -5.93 -21.47 -4.22
CA TYR A 177 -6.70 -22.44 -3.45
C TYR A 177 -8.11 -22.57 -4.03
N SER A 178 -8.52 -23.79 -4.35
CA SER A 178 -9.89 -24.11 -4.77
C SER A 178 -10.72 -24.54 -3.57
N SER A 179 -11.74 -23.76 -3.23
CA SER A 179 -12.68 -24.11 -2.16
C SER A 179 -13.60 -25.28 -2.51
N TRP A 180 -13.73 -25.63 -3.80
CA TRP A 180 -14.51 -26.77 -4.27
C TRP A 180 -13.72 -28.09 -4.17
N SER A 181 -12.54 -28.17 -4.77
CA SER A 181 -11.71 -29.39 -4.78
C SER A 181 -10.76 -29.51 -3.59
N LYS A 182 -10.62 -28.45 -2.78
CA LYS A 182 -9.63 -28.31 -1.70
C LYS A 182 -8.17 -28.34 -2.16
N ALA A 183 -7.93 -28.28 -3.46
CA ALA A 183 -6.58 -28.28 -4.03
C ALA A 183 -5.87 -26.95 -3.76
N ILE A 184 -4.58 -27.04 -3.42
CA ILE A 184 -3.64 -25.92 -3.38
C ILE A 184 -2.69 -26.08 -4.56
N GLN A 185 -2.73 -25.14 -5.48
CA GLN A 185 -1.80 -25.06 -6.60
C GLN A 185 -0.75 -24.00 -6.30
N VAL A 186 0.52 -24.42 -6.27
CA VAL A 186 1.65 -23.50 -6.12
C VAL A 186 2.00 -22.93 -7.49
N ILE A 187 1.98 -21.60 -7.60
CA ILE A 187 2.36 -20.88 -8.82
C ILE A 187 3.86 -20.53 -8.77
N SER A 188 4.31 -20.00 -7.63
CA SER A 188 5.70 -19.64 -7.41
C SER A 188 6.07 -19.86 -5.94
N ARG A 189 7.34 -20.16 -5.68
CA ARG A 189 7.92 -20.15 -4.34
C ARG A 189 8.77 -18.90 -4.16
N SER A 190 8.87 -18.41 -2.93
CA SER A 190 9.75 -17.29 -2.63
C SER A 190 11.21 -17.73 -2.73
N ALA A 191 12.01 -16.90 -3.39
CA ALA A 191 13.47 -17.03 -3.45
C ALA A 191 14.15 -15.92 -2.62
N ASP A 192 13.39 -15.24 -1.75
CA ASP A 192 13.90 -14.12 -0.97
C ASP A 192 14.81 -14.65 0.15
N ASP A 193 16.04 -14.14 0.19
CA ASP A 193 17.05 -14.39 1.22
C ASP A 193 17.03 -13.32 2.32
N THR A 194 16.14 -12.34 2.20
CA THR A 194 15.91 -11.30 3.20
C THR A 194 14.43 -10.97 3.38
N ALA A 195 14.10 -10.36 4.52
CA ALA A 195 12.77 -9.86 4.84
C ALA A 195 12.84 -8.49 5.52
N LEU A 196 11.74 -7.73 5.48
CA LEU A 196 11.63 -6.48 6.23
C LEU A 196 11.08 -6.72 7.64
N GLN A 197 11.67 -6.07 8.63
CA GLN A 197 11.19 -6.04 10.01
C GLN A 197 11.13 -4.61 10.55
N LEU A 198 10.36 -4.39 11.62
CA LEU A 198 10.32 -3.10 12.28
C LEU A 198 11.69 -2.77 12.88
N ASP A 199 12.18 -1.56 12.64
CA ASP A 199 13.34 -1.06 13.37
C ASP A 199 12.92 -0.50 14.74
N LYS A 200 13.75 -0.71 15.76
CA LYS A 200 13.55 -0.10 17.08
C LYS A 200 13.67 1.42 17.01
N ALA A 201 14.53 1.94 16.13
CA ALA A 201 14.72 3.38 15.92
C ALA A 201 13.58 4.04 15.11
N GLY A 202 12.70 3.25 14.51
CA GLY A 202 11.66 3.71 13.58
C GLY A 202 11.99 3.36 12.13
N GLY A 203 10.96 3.26 11.29
CA GLY A 203 11.10 2.71 9.94
C GLY A 203 11.23 1.18 9.92
N VAL A 204 11.78 0.65 8.83
CA VAL A 204 11.99 -0.78 8.63
C VAL A 204 13.46 -1.05 8.32
N LYS A 205 13.90 -2.25 8.67
CA LYS A 205 15.22 -2.76 8.33
C LYS A 205 15.11 -4.09 7.60
N GLU A 206 16.09 -4.36 6.78
CA GLU A 206 16.23 -5.63 6.10
C GLU A 206 17.02 -6.62 6.97
N VAL A 207 16.53 -7.84 7.08
CA VAL A 207 17.16 -8.92 7.84
C VAL A 207 17.28 -10.17 6.98
N PRO A 208 18.35 -10.97 7.13
CA PRO A 208 18.49 -12.23 6.41
C PRO A 208 17.42 -13.24 6.84
N VAL A 209 16.94 -14.04 5.90
CA VAL A 209 16.02 -15.16 6.14
C VAL A 209 16.49 -16.41 5.41
N GLU A 210 16.16 -17.57 5.95
CA GLU A 210 16.54 -18.85 5.36
C GLU A 210 15.81 -19.10 4.02
N VAL A 211 16.56 -19.24 2.93
CA VAL A 211 16.01 -19.50 1.59
C VAL A 211 15.34 -20.89 1.54
N GLY A 212 14.27 -21.03 0.77
CA GLY A 212 13.66 -22.33 0.46
C GLY A 212 12.61 -22.82 1.46
N ARG A 213 12.37 -22.12 2.58
CA ARG A 213 11.22 -22.38 3.44
C ARG A 213 9.94 -21.72 2.91
N ASN A 214 8.85 -22.48 2.87
CA ASN A 214 7.55 -21.96 2.42
C ASN A 214 7.05 -20.85 3.35
N VAL A 215 6.62 -19.74 2.77
CA VAL A 215 5.87 -18.67 3.44
C VAL A 215 4.44 -19.12 3.69
N LEU A 216 3.84 -19.80 2.70
CA LEU A 216 2.47 -20.27 2.73
C LEU A 216 2.43 -21.78 2.97
N THR A 217 2.29 -22.17 4.23
CA THR A 217 1.91 -23.54 4.61
C THR A 217 0.46 -23.80 4.22
N ASP A 218 0.11 -25.05 3.92
CA ASP A 218 -1.26 -25.45 3.58
C ASP A 218 -2.28 -25.01 4.64
N GLU A 219 -1.95 -25.12 5.92
CA GLU A 219 -2.81 -24.64 7.01
C GLU A 219 -3.08 -23.13 6.92
N LEU A 220 -2.02 -22.32 6.76
CA LEU A 220 -2.17 -20.87 6.58
C LEU A 220 -3.00 -20.53 5.35
N VAL A 221 -2.84 -21.23 4.23
CA VAL A 221 -3.63 -21.05 3.00
C VAL A 221 -5.12 -21.27 3.28
N LEU A 222 -5.47 -22.37 3.96
CA LEU A 222 -6.85 -22.67 4.31
C LEU A 222 -7.46 -21.63 5.25
N ARG A 223 -6.69 -21.17 6.24
CA ARG A 223 -7.11 -20.15 7.20
C ARG A 223 -7.33 -18.80 6.52
N LEU A 224 -6.41 -18.38 5.65
CA LEU A 224 -6.54 -17.16 4.86
C LEU A 224 -7.77 -17.23 3.94
N ALA A 225 -7.96 -18.33 3.22
CA ALA A 225 -9.14 -18.51 2.38
C ALA A 225 -10.45 -18.43 3.17
N GLY A 226 -10.48 -19.00 4.39
CA GLY A 226 -11.62 -18.86 5.31
C GLY A 226 -11.88 -17.40 5.72
N VAL A 227 -10.83 -16.64 6.04
CA VAL A 227 -10.91 -15.20 6.31
C VAL A 227 -11.42 -14.44 5.08
N GLY A 228 -10.88 -14.73 3.89
CA GLY A 228 -11.30 -14.10 2.63
C GLY A 228 -12.78 -14.31 2.34
N ALA A 229 -13.28 -15.54 2.51
CA ALA A 229 -14.70 -15.86 2.37
C ALA A 229 -15.57 -15.11 3.38
N ALA A 230 -15.11 -14.98 4.64
CA ALA A 230 -15.84 -14.23 5.66
C ALA A 230 -15.90 -12.73 5.34
N VAL A 231 -14.79 -12.13 4.89
CA VAL A 231 -14.73 -10.72 4.49
C VAL A 231 -15.61 -10.47 3.25
N LYS A 232 -15.52 -11.33 2.24
CA LYS A 232 -16.41 -11.28 1.06
C LYS A 232 -17.88 -11.29 1.46
N ARG A 233 -18.29 -12.19 2.37
CA ARG A 233 -19.66 -12.25 2.89
C ARG A 233 -20.06 -10.97 3.65
N LEU A 234 -19.15 -10.44 4.48
CA LEU A 234 -19.38 -9.19 5.20
C LEU A 234 -19.68 -8.01 4.26
N PHE A 235 -18.98 -7.96 3.12
CA PHE A 235 -19.17 -6.94 2.08
C PHE A 235 -20.16 -7.38 0.98
N GLY A 236 -21.21 -8.13 1.34
CA GLY A 236 -22.34 -8.41 0.44
C GLY A 236 -22.03 -9.38 -0.70
N GLY A 237 -20.95 -10.17 -0.61
CA GLY A 237 -20.56 -11.15 -1.62
C GLY A 237 -19.68 -10.60 -2.74
N VAL A 238 -19.32 -9.32 -2.69
CA VAL A 238 -18.42 -8.70 -3.67
C VAL A 238 -17.00 -9.25 -3.50
N GLU A 239 -16.33 -9.57 -4.61
CA GLU A 239 -14.95 -10.03 -4.57
C GLU A 239 -14.02 -8.97 -3.96
N GLN A 240 -13.06 -9.41 -3.16
CA GLN A 240 -12.20 -8.53 -2.39
C GLN A 240 -10.73 -8.72 -2.76
N ASP A 241 -9.99 -7.62 -2.70
CA ASP A 241 -8.53 -7.51 -2.65
C ASP A 241 -8.15 -7.13 -1.21
N ILE A 242 -7.47 -8.03 -0.52
CA ILE A 242 -7.26 -7.98 0.92
C ILE A 242 -5.76 -8.00 1.22
N GLU A 243 -5.26 -6.97 1.89
CA GLU A 243 -3.94 -6.99 2.50
C GLU A 243 -4.01 -7.59 3.90
N TRP A 244 -3.08 -8.50 4.19
CA TRP A 244 -3.04 -9.22 5.45
C TRP A 244 -1.61 -9.37 5.97
N ALA A 245 -1.51 -9.59 7.26
CA ALA A 245 -0.28 -9.91 7.96
C ALA A 245 -0.50 -11.07 8.94
N THR A 246 0.58 -11.73 9.34
CA THR A 246 0.58 -12.73 10.41
C THR A 246 1.49 -12.29 11.55
N VAL A 247 0.99 -12.46 12.78
CA VAL A 247 1.77 -12.27 14.01
C VAL A 247 1.61 -13.54 14.84
N GLY A 248 2.65 -14.39 14.84
CA GLY A 248 2.51 -15.77 15.28
C GLY A 248 1.36 -16.44 14.54
N ASP A 249 0.43 -17.04 15.27
CA ASP A 249 -0.73 -17.71 14.68
C ASP A 249 -1.88 -16.77 14.33
N ARG A 250 -1.80 -15.47 14.59
CA ARG A 250 -2.92 -14.55 14.31
C ARG A 250 -2.82 -13.97 12.91
N ILE A 251 -3.94 -13.96 12.17
CA ILE A 251 -4.08 -13.21 10.92
C ILE A 251 -4.65 -11.83 11.27
N VAL A 252 -3.97 -10.78 10.80
CA VAL A 252 -4.38 -9.39 10.95
C VAL A 252 -4.75 -8.86 9.57
N LEU A 253 -5.96 -8.32 9.43
CA LEU A 253 -6.37 -7.61 8.23
C LEU A 253 -5.83 -6.19 8.26
N LEU A 254 -5.10 -5.80 7.21
CA LEU A 254 -4.52 -4.47 7.09
C LEU A 254 -5.39 -3.57 6.21
N GLN A 255 -5.98 -4.15 5.17
CA GLN A 255 -6.87 -3.45 4.24
C GLN A 255 -7.77 -4.47 3.55
N ALA A 256 -9.00 -4.06 3.24
CA ALA A 256 -9.88 -4.79 2.34
C ALA A 256 -10.57 -3.78 1.41
N ARG A 257 -10.62 -4.08 0.13
CA ARG A 257 -11.32 -3.28 -0.88
C ARG A 257 -11.97 -4.18 -1.92
N PRO A 258 -13.01 -3.71 -2.64
CA PRO A 258 -13.54 -4.43 -3.78
C PRO A 258 -12.44 -4.71 -4.82
N TYR A 259 -12.35 -5.96 -5.27
CA TYR A 259 -11.48 -6.32 -6.38
C TYR A 259 -12.10 -5.81 -7.68
N VAL A 260 -11.38 -4.94 -8.39
CA VAL A 260 -11.77 -4.42 -9.69
C VAL A 260 -10.86 -5.01 -10.76
N GLU A 261 -11.47 -5.65 -11.76
CA GLU A 261 -10.71 -6.12 -12.93
C GLU A 261 -10.07 -4.96 -13.66
N ARG A 262 -8.75 -5.04 -13.87
CA ARG A 262 -8.09 -4.19 -14.86
C ARG A 262 -8.52 -4.67 -16.23
N ARG A 263 -9.51 -4.01 -16.84
CA ARG A 263 -9.75 -4.15 -18.29
C ARG A 263 -8.46 -3.76 -18.99
N ALA A 264 -7.83 -4.70 -19.69
CA ALA A 264 -6.77 -4.37 -20.63
C ALA A 264 -7.34 -3.30 -21.58
N GLN A 265 -6.68 -2.14 -21.66
CA GLN A 265 -6.95 -1.24 -22.78
C GLN A 265 -6.63 -2.04 -24.05
N PRO A 266 -7.52 -2.08 -25.06
CA PRO A 266 -7.17 -2.69 -26.33
C PRO A 266 -5.89 -2.00 -26.81
N ALA A 267 -4.86 -2.80 -27.12
CA ALA A 267 -3.68 -2.31 -27.79
C ALA A 267 -4.16 -1.53 -29.02
N ARG A 268 -3.84 -0.23 -29.07
CA ARG A 268 -4.01 0.58 -30.27
C ARG A 268 -2.89 0.26 -31.25
#